data_AF-A0A244EBB0-F1
#
_entry.id   AF-A0A244EBB0-F1
#
_cell.length_a   1.000
_cell.length_b   1.000
_cell.length_c   1.000
_cell.angle_alpha   90.00
_cell.angle_beta   90.00
_cell.angle_gamma   90.00
#
_symmetry.space_group_name_H-M   'P 1'
#
loop_
_entity.id
_entity.type
_entity.pdbx_description
1 polymer ?
#
loop_
_entity_poly.entity_id
_entity_poly.type
_entity_poly.pdbx_seq_one_letter_code
_entity_poly.pdbx_strand_id
1 'polypeptide(L)'
;MYVFCYHPNTLAYTGGVPAEYDQLQPGVVLVPAWASKNAPPSHDNAVEWPYYLPEKDAWEVRPLPEPEPTPEAAAPAEPTKGEAIEAMQATLTAHLEAAQRLMDQMKAAAGEGA
;
A
#
# COMPACT_ATOMS: atom_id res chain seq x y z
N MET A 1 -17.72 -18.04 -18.66
CA MET A 1 -16.43 -17.98 -19.38
C MET A 1 -15.64 -16.82 -18.81
N TYR A 2 -14.31 -16.93 -18.71
CA TYR A 2 -13.45 -15.81 -18.28
C TYR A 2 -12.61 -15.33 -19.46
N VAL A 3 -12.24 -14.05 -19.44
CA VAL A 3 -11.21 -13.46 -20.29
C VAL A 3 -10.10 -12.93 -19.39
N PHE A 4 -8.88 -12.95 -19.90
CA PHE A 4 -7.67 -12.63 -19.16
C PHE A 4 -7.10 -11.34 -19.72
N CYS A 5 -7.13 -10.29 -18.91
CA CYS A 5 -6.74 -8.95 -19.30
C CYS A 5 -5.23 -8.78 -19.20
N TYR A 6 -4.69 -7.94 -20.08
CA TYR A 6 -3.30 -7.52 -20.05
C TYR A 6 -3.18 -6.01 -20.26
N HIS A 7 -2.11 -5.42 -19.76
CA HIS A 7 -1.85 -4.01 -19.92
C HIS A 7 -1.43 -3.70 -21.37
N PRO A 8 -1.99 -2.68 -22.06
CA PRO A 8 -1.77 -2.48 -23.49
C PRO A 8 -0.33 -2.22 -23.90
N ASN A 9 0.44 -1.55 -23.05
CA ASN A 9 1.81 -1.14 -23.39
C ASN A 9 2.86 -2.16 -22.95
N THR A 10 2.64 -2.81 -21.81
CA THR A 10 3.62 -3.74 -21.22
C THR A 10 3.27 -5.18 -21.49
N LEU A 11 2.02 -5.46 -21.89
CA LEU A 11 1.44 -6.78 -22.09
C LEU A 11 1.42 -7.66 -20.83
N ALA A 12 1.71 -7.08 -19.67
CA ALA A 12 1.68 -7.78 -18.39
C ALA A 12 0.25 -8.20 -18.04
N TYR A 13 0.08 -9.41 -17.51
CA TYR A 13 -1.20 -9.89 -17.00
C TYR A 13 -1.71 -9.00 -15.86
N THR A 14 -3.00 -8.64 -15.92
CA THR A 14 -3.64 -7.77 -14.92
C THR A 14 -4.80 -8.42 -14.19
N GLY A 15 -5.18 -9.65 -14.56
CA GLY A 15 -6.28 -10.38 -13.93
C GLY A 15 -7.29 -10.98 -14.91
N GLY A 16 -8.16 -11.82 -14.38
CA GLY A 16 -9.28 -12.42 -15.12
C GLY A 16 -10.59 -11.75 -14.76
N VAL A 17 -11.45 -11.51 -15.77
CA VAL A 17 -12.81 -11.02 -15.57
C VAL A 17 -13.81 -11.96 -16.24
N PRO A 18 -15.04 -12.11 -15.69
CA PRO A 18 -16.08 -12.87 -16.36
C PRO A 18 -16.38 -12.23 -17.71
N ALA A 19 -16.46 -13.06 -18.75
CA ALA A 19 -16.76 -12.60 -20.09
C ALA A 19 -18.25 -12.26 -20.23
N GLU A 20 -18.54 -11.12 -20.84
CA GLU A 20 -19.89 -10.74 -21.20
C GLU A 20 -20.31 -11.40 -22.52
N TYR A 21 -21.63 -11.61 -22.69
CA TYR A 21 -22.20 -12.13 -23.92
C TYR A 21 -22.91 -11.02 -24.68
N ASP A 22 -22.87 -11.10 -26.01
CA ASP A 22 -23.61 -10.19 -26.87
C ASP A 22 -25.12 -10.42 -26.70
N GLN A 23 -25.86 -9.35 -26.41
CA GLN A 23 -27.31 -9.39 -26.21
C GLN A 23 -28.08 -9.55 -27.53
N LEU A 24 -27.49 -9.14 -28.65
CA LEU A 24 -28.08 -9.21 -29.99
C LEU A 24 -27.70 -10.51 -30.71
N GLN A 25 -26.59 -11.14 -30.33
CA GLN A 25 -26.10 -12.38 -30.93
C GLN A 25 -25.90 -13.48 -29.87
N PRO A 26 -26.92 -14.33 -29.62
CA PRO A 26 -26.84 -15.39 -28.63
C PRO A 26 -25.64 -16.31 -28.84
N GLY A 27 -24.84 -16.49 -27.79
CA GLY A 27 -23.65 -17.34 -27.80
C GLY A 27 -22.35 -16.66 -28.22
N VAL A 28 -22.39 -15.40 -28.65
CA VAL A 28 -21.19 -14.61 -28.94
C VAL A 28 -20.65 -14.00 -27.65
N VAL A 29 -19.35 -14.18 -27.41
CA VAL A 29 -18.64 -13.64 -26.25
C VAL A 29 -17.93 -12.36 -26.62
N LEU A 30 -18.19 -11.30 -25.88
CA LEU A 30 -17.53 -10.01 -26.01
C LEU A 30 -16.18 -10.09 -25.31
N VAL A 31 -15.11 -9.93 -26.09
CA VAL A 31 -13.74 -9.89 -25.57
C VAL A 31 -13.27 -8.44 -25.62
N PRO A 32 -12.95 -7.82 -24.47
CA PRO A 32 -12.34 -6.50 -24.44
C PRO A 32 -11.06 -6.50 -25.25
N ALA A 33 -10.74 -5.36 -25.83
CA ALA A 33 -9.68 -5.27 -26.81
C ALA A 33 -8.32 -5.76 -26.23
N TRP A 34 -8.01 -5.46 -24.96
CA TRP A 34 -6.77 -5.87 -24.29
C TRP A 34 -6.99 -7.07 -23.37
N ALA A 35 -7.67 -8.08 -23.88
CA ALA A 35 -7.92 -9.34 -23.20
C ALA A 35 -7.78 -10.53 -24.16
N SER A 36 -7.41 -11.69 -23.62
CA SER A 36 -7.39 -12.95 -24.34
C SER A 36 -8.36 -13.95 -23.72
N LYS A 37 -8.84 -14.90 -24.54
CA LYS A 37 -9.58 -16.07 -24.07
C LYS A 37 -8.65 -17.14 -23.49
N ASN A 38 -7.38 -17.09 -23.83
CA ASN A 38 -6.39 -18.05 -23.38
C ASN A 38 -5.95 -17.69 -21.96
N ALA A 39 -5.98 -18.67 -21.06
CA ALA A 39 -5.53 -18.47 -19.70
C ALA A 39 -3.99 -18.36 -19.65
N PRO A 40 -3.42 -17.51 -18.78
CA PRO A 40 -2.01 -17.59 -18.47
C PRO A 40 -1.68 -18.95 -17.84
N PRO A 41 -0.48 -19.50 -18.09
CA PRO A 41 -0.03 -20.70 -17.42
C PRO A 41 0.09 -20.48 -15.91
N SER A 42 0.16 -21.57 -15.16
CA SER A 42 0.49 -21.52 -13.73
C SER A 42 1.87 -20.88 -13.54
N HIS A 43 1.97 -19.96 -12.60
CA HIS A 43 3.18 -19.21 -12.31
C HIS A 43 3.20 -18.79 -10.84
N ASP A 44 4.39 -18.53 -10.30
CA ASP A 44 4.60 -17.96 -8.98
C ASP A 44 4.64 -16.43 -9.04
N ASN A 45 3.57 -15.78 -8.55
CA ASN A 45 3.48 -14.32 -8.50
C ASN A 45 4.61 -13.64 -7.68
N ALA A 46 5.35 -14.40 -6.86
CA ALA A 46 6.48 -13.86 -6.11
C ALA A 46 7.76 -13.71 -6.95
N VAL A 47 7.91 -14.48 -8.02
CA VAL A 47 9.18 -14.59 -8.77
C VAL A 47 9.00 -14.27 -10.24
N GLU A 48 7.80 -14.42 -10.78
CA GLU A 48 7.54 -14.35 -12.20
C GLU A 48 6.20 -13.69 -12.54
N TRP A 49 6.12 -13.09 -13.72
CA TRP A 49 4.95 -12.40 -14.22
C TRP A 49 4.62 -12.87 -15.64
N PRO A 50 3.35 -13.19 -15.97
CA PRO A 50 2.94 -13.54 -17.32
C PRO A 50 2.80 -12.29 -18.21
N TYR A 51 3.31 -12.38 -19.42
CA TYR A 51 3.20 -11.39 -20.46
C TYR A 51 2.49 -11.98 -21.67
N TYR A 52 1.45 -11.32 -22.16
CA TYR A 52 0.73 -11.76 -23.34
C TYR A 52 1.54 -11.44 -24.61
N LEU A 53 1.58 -12.38 -25.55
CA LEU A 53 2.22 -12.23 -26.86
C LEU A 53 1.12 -12.25 -27.95
N PRO A 54 0.64 -11.07 -28.41
CA PRO A 54 -0.42 -11.00 -29.40
C PRO A 54 -0.11 -11.74 -30.70
N GLU A 55 1.16 -11.75 -31.13
CA GLU A 55 1.62 -12.44 -32.34
C GLU A 55 1.43 -13.96 -32.30
N LYS A 56 1.42 -14.54 -31.11
CA LYS A 56 1.30 -15.99 -30.88
C LYS A 56 -0.02 -16.38 -30.22
N ASP A 57 -0.85 -15.40 -29.89
CA ASP A 57 -2.04 -15.54 -29.03
C ASP A 57 -1.75 -16.40 -27.78
N ALA A 58 -0.60 -16.16 -27.14
CA ALA A 58 -0.09 -17.00 -26.05
C ALA A 58 0.52 -16.16 -24.93
N TRP A 59 0.71 -16.78 -23.77
CA TRP A 59 1.37 -16.15 -22.62
C TRP A 59 2.80 -16.63 -22.50
N GLU A 60 3.71 -15.72 -22.17
CA GLU A 60 5.10 -15.97 -21.85
C GLU A 60 5.35 -15.55 -20.40
N VAL A 61 5.84 -16.46 -19.57
CA VAL A 61 6.18 -16.16 -18.18
C VAL A 61 7.61 -15.66 -18.13
N ARG A 62 7.82 -14.49 -17.51
CA ARG A 62 9.14 -13.89 -17.36
C ARG A 62 9.46 -13.65 -15.89
N PRO A 63 10.72 -13.77 -15.48
CA PRO A 63 11.13 -13.43 -14.12
C PRO A 63 10.87 -11.95 -13.84
N LEU A 64 10.43 -11.66 -12.61
CA LEU A 64 10.37 -10.30 -12.11
C LEU A 64 11.80 -9.73 -12.02
N PRO A 65 12.00 -8.44 -12.35
CA PRO A 65 13.27 -7.79 -12.06
C PRO A 65 13.51 -7.83 -10.54
N GLU A 66 14.76 -8.08 -10.13
CA GLU A 66 15.12 -7.96 -8.72
C GLU A 66 14.72 -6.55 -8.25
N PRO A 67 14.09 -6.42 -7.08
CA PRO A 67 13.78 -5.10 -6.54
C PRO A 67 15.10 -4.32 -6.48
N GLU A 68 15.12 -3.13 -7.08
CA GLU A 68 16.24 -2.22 -6.83
C GLU A 68 16.39 -2.10 -5.32
N PRO A 69 17.62 -2.14 -4.78
CA PRO A 69 17.82 -1.96 -3.35
C PRO A 69 17.19 -0.62 -2.99
N THR A 70 16.09 -0.67 -2.25
CA THR A 70 15.51 0.53 -1.64
C THR A 70 16.67 1.21 -0.94
N PRO A 71 17.00 2.48 -1.26
CA PRO A 71 17.97 3.21 -0.48
C PRO A 71 17.49 3.11 0.95
N GLU A 72 18.27 2.45 1.80
CA GLU A 72 17.99 2.36 3.22
C GLU A 72 17.98 3.80 3.70
N ALA A 73 16.78 4.39 3.76
CA ALA A 73 16.59 5.71 4.32
C ALA A 73 17.18 5.60 5.70
N ALA A 74 18.29 6.29 5.94
CA ALA A 74 18.99 6.28 7.21
C ALA A 74 17.93 6.37 8.30
N ALA A 75 17.77 5.31 9.08
CA ALA A 75 16.83 5.31 10.18
C ALA A 75 17.12 6.58 10.99
N PRO A 76 16.10 7.39 11.35
CA PRO A 76 16.35 8.52 12.25
C PRO A 76 17.07 7.93 13.46
N ALA A 77 18.27 8.47 13.75
CA ALA A 77 19.11 7.95 14.82
C ALA A 77 18.24 7.78 16.06
N GLU A 78 18.20 6.57 16.62
CA GLU A 78 17.48 6.35 17.86
C GLU A 78 18.02 7.34 18.89
N PRO A 79 17.13 8.06 19.61
CA PRO A 79 17.58 8.98 20.63
C PRO A 79 18.44 8.18 21.60
N THR A 80 19.65 8.67 21.82
CA THR A 80 20.55 8.05 22.78
C THR A 80 19.87 8.04 24.14
N LYS A 81 20.27 7.10 25.02
CA LYS A 81 19.70 7.03 26.38
C LYS A 81 19.79 8.37 27.12
N GLY A 82 20.78 9.21 26.82
CA GLY A 82 20.91 10.55 27.37
C GLY A 82 19.78 11.49 26.92
N GLU A 83 19.52 11.57 25.62
CA GLU A 83 18.47 12.41 25.03
C GLU A 83 17.07 11.97 25.48
N ALA A 84 16.85 10.66 25.64
CA ALA A 84 15.59 10.13 26.16
C ALA A 84 15.34 10.53 27.63
N ILE A 85 16.39 10.53 28.46
CA ILE A 85 16.30 10.94 29.87
C ILE A 85 16.02 12.45 29.95
N GLU A 86 16.68 13.26 29.13
CA GLU A 86 16.49 14.71 29.12
C GLU A 86 15.07 15.10 28.67
N ALA A 87 14.54 14.44 27.63
CA ALA A 87 13.16 14.65 27.19
C ALA A 87 12.13 14.25 28.26
N MET A 88 12.39 13.16 28.99
CA MET A 88 11.53 12.73 30.10
C MET A 88 11.56 13.74 31.26
N GLN A 89 12.75 14.27 31.60
CA GLN A 89 12.90 15.29 32.64
C GLN A 89 12.19 16.60 32.26
N ALA A 90 12.35 17.06 31.02
CA ALA A 90 11.66 18.25 30.53
C ALA A 90 10.14 18.11 30.60
N THR A 91 9.63 16.93 30.22
CA THR A 91 8.20 16.63 30.27
C THR A 91 7.68 16.61 31.72
N LEU A 92 8.42 16.00 32.64
CA LEU A 92 8.04 15.94 34.05
C LEU A 92 8.01 17.33 34.69
N THR A 93 9.02 18.16 34.41
CA THR A 93 9.07 19.55 34.90
C THR A 93 7.89 20.35 34.40
N ALA A 94 7.56 20.25 33.11
CA ALA A 94 6.39 20.93 32.54
C ALA A 94 5.08 20.51 33.21
N HIS A 95 4.91 19.22 33.54
CA HIS A 95 3.73 18.74 34.27
C HIS A 95 3.66 19.27 35.70
N LEU A 96 4.80 19.34 36.40
CA LEU A 96 4.86 19.89 37.76
C LEU A 96 4.53 21.39 37.78
N GLU A 97 5.04 22.16 36.82
CA GLU A 97 4.70 23.58 36.68
C GLU A 97 3.23 23.79 36.36
N ALA A 98 2.66 22.97 35.47
CA ALA A 98 1.24 23.02 35.15
C ALA A 98 0.37 22.69 36.38
N ALA A 99 0.74 21.68 37.16
CA ALA A 99 0.07 21.31 38.40
C ALA A 99 0.13 22.45 39.43
N GLN A 100 1.29 23.11 39.56
CA GLN A 100 1.46 24.25 40.45
C GLN A 100 0.55 25.42 40.06
N ARG A 101 0.49 25.76 38.76
CA ARG A 101 -0.42 26.80 38.26
C ARG A 101 -1.89 26.50 38.55
N LEU A 102 -2.31 25.24 38.41
CA LEU A 102 -3.67 24.83 38.74
C LEU A 102 -3.95 24.96 40.24
N MET A 103 -3.00 24.59 41.10
CA MET A 103 -3.15 24.77 42.56
C MET A 103 -3.26 26.25 42.95
N ASP A 104 -2.45 27.12 42.34
CA ASP A 104 -2.49 28.56 42.59
C ASP A 104 -3.83 29.17 42.12
N GLN A 105 -4.34 28.73 40.96
CA GLN A 105 -5.66 29.12 40.46
C GLN A 105 -6.80 28.67 41.39
N MET A 106 -6.76 27.43 41.88
CA MET A 106 -7.75 26.92 42.82
C MET A 106 -7.73 27.68 44.15
N LYS A 107 -6.53 28.04 44.64
CA LYS A 107 -6.37 28.83 45.87
C LYS A 107 -6.87 30.27 45.71
N ALA A 108 -6.61 30.90 44.56
CA ALA A 108 -7.13 32.23 44.26
C ALA A 108 -8.67 32.23 44.18
N ALA A 109 -9.25 31.25 43.47
CA ALA A 109 -10.71 31.08 43.37
C ALA A 109 -11.39 30.79 44.72
N ALA A 110 -10.70 30.10 45.64
CA ALA A 110 -11.20 29.85 46.99
C ALA A 110 -11.09 31.08 47.93
N GLY A 111 -10.26 32.07 47.60
CA GLY A 111 -10.05 33.29 48.38
C GLY A 111 -11.00 34.45 48.05
N GLU A 112 -11.62 34.47 46.87
CA GLU A 112 -12.55 35.54 46.43
C GLU A 112 -14.02 35.30 46.84
N GLY A 113 -14.29 34.30 47.69
CA GLY A 113 -15.63 33.94 48.18
C GLY A 113 -15.87 34.18 49.67
N ALA A 114 -15.08 35.04 50.33
CA ALA A 114 -15.24 35.42 51.74
C ALA A 114 -15.57 36.91 51.91
#